data_AF-A0A1Q7DC02-F1
#
_entry.id   AF-A0A1Q7DC02-F1
#
_cell.length_a   1.000
_cell.length_b   1.000
_cell.length_c   1.000
_cell.angle_alpha   90.00
_cell.angle_beta   90.00
_cell.angle_gamma   90.00
#
_symmetry.space_group_name_H-M   'P 1'
#
loop_
_entity.id
_entity.type
_entity.pdbx_description
1 polymer ?
#
loop_
_entity_poly.entity_id
_entity_poly.type
_entity_poly.pdbx_seq_one_letter_code
_entity_poly.pdbx_strand_id
1 'polypeptide(L)' 'MHVVAISNQDGSRWRWQIWLATELVEESGERFPTIAEALREGEARLHTVWATKPMENPLRSRVGGRRHRRAS' A
#
# COMPACT_ATOMS: atom_id res chain seq x y z
N MET A 1 -6.33 5.49 -6.54
CA MET A 1 -5.32 5.12 -5.53
C MET A 1 -4.54 3.95 -6.10
N HIS A 2 -3.24 4.11 -6.35
CA HIS A 2 -2.40 3.06 -6.96
C HIS A 2 -1.45 2.52 -5.89
N VAL A 3 -1.60 1.25 -5.55
CA VAL A 3 -0.63 0.50 -4.73
C VAL A 3 0.05 -0.49 -5.65
N VAL A 4 1.38 -0.50 -5.65
CA VAL A 4 2.18 -1.37 -6.53
C VAL A 4 3.29 -2.03 -5.74
N ALA A 5 3.60 -3.27 -6.09
CA ALA A 5 4.82 -3.94 -5.65
C ALA A 5 5.86 -3.87 -6.78
N ILE A 6 7.10 -3.53 -6.44
CA ILE A 6 8.22 -3.42 -7.36
C ILE A 6 9.37 -4.25 -6.80
N SER A 7 9.93 -5.15 -7.61
CA SER A 7 11.16 -5.88 -7.26
C SER A 7 12.36 -5.17 -7.86
N ASN A 8 13.17 -4.59 -6.99
CA ASN A 8 14.40 -3.90 -7.35
C ASN A 8 15.61 -4.78 -7.05
N GLN A 9 16.64 -4.68 -7.87
CA GLN A 9 17.91 -5.33 -7.62
C GLN A 9 18.73 -4.51 -6.60
N ASP A 10 19.23 -5.17 -5.56
CA ASP A 10 20.10 -4.63 -4.51
C ASP A 10 21.39 -5.49 -4.47
N GLY A 11 22.41 -5.03 -5.20
CA GLY A 11 23.62 -5.80 -5.46
C GLY A 11 23.36 -7.05 -6.31
N SER A 12 23.73 -8.23 -5.80
CA SER A 12 23.47 -9.52 -6.45
C SER A 12 22.15 -10.16 -6.03
N ARG A 13 21.36 -9.48 -5.19
CA ARG A 13 20.09 -9.96 -4.66
C ARG A 13 18.95 -9.03 -5.06
N TRP A 14 17.73 -9.44 -4.75
CA TRP A 14 16.50 -8.72 -5.05
C TRP A 14 15.77 -8.35 -3.77
N ARG A 15 15.11 -7.20 -3.77
CA ARG A 15 14.28 -6.72 -2.68
C ARG A 15 12.96 -6.23 -3.29
N TRP A 16 11.83 -6.59 -2.70
CA TRP A 16 10.56 -6.00 -3.11
C TRP A 16 10.23 -4.78 -2.24
N GLN A 17 9.53 -3.82 -2.84
CA GLN A 17 9.03 -2.61 -2.19
C GLN A 17 7.58 -2.39 -2.60
N ILE A 18 6.72 -2.05 -1.65
CA ILE A 18 5.33 -1.68 -1.89
C ILE A 18 5.20 -0.17 -1.75
N TRP A 19 4.70 0.46 -2.82
CA TRP A 19 4.51 1.89 -2.92
C TRP A 19 3.03 2.24 -3.01
N LEU A 20 2.64 3.33 -2.35
CA LEU A 20 1.35 3.98 -2.49
C LEU A 20 1.60 5.37 -3.10
N ALA A 21 1.26 5.52 -4.39
CA ALA A 21 1.69 6.68 -5.17
C ALA A 21 3.20 6.92 -5.05
N THR A 22 3.64 7.95 -4.32
CA THR A 22 5.06 8.30 -4.11
C THR A 22 5.57 7.92 -2.71
N GLU A 23 4.75 7.28 -1.89
CA GLU A 23 5.10 6.89 -0.53
C GLU A 23 5.49 5.42 -0.48
N LEU A 24 6.70 5.13 0.02
CA LEU A 24 7.11 3.77 0.33
C LEU A 24 6.33 3.31 1.57
N VAL A 25 5.49 2.29 1.39
CA VAL A 25 4.66 1.74 2.45
C VAL A 25 5.40 0.65 3.21
N GLU A 26 6.08 -0.21 2.47
CA GLU A 26 6.75 -1.38 3.04
C GLU A 26 7.87 -1.83 2.12
N GLU A 27 8.92 -2.43 2.69
CA GLU A 27 9.98 -3.09 1.94
C GLU A 27 10.31 -4.44 2.58
N SER A 28 10.81 -5.37 1.77
CA SER A 28 11.23 -6.67 2.28
C SER A 28 12.46 -6.53 3.17
N GLY A 29 12.38 -7.09 4.39
CA GLY A 29 13.54 -7.20 5.27
C GLY A 29 14.57 -8.21 4.74
N GLU A 30 14.09 -9.25 4.06
CA GLU A 30 14.92 -10.27 3.39
C GLU A 30 15.32 -9.85 1.97
N ARG A 31 16.43 -10.42 1.50
CA ARG A 31 16.96 -10.26 0.14
C ARG A 31 16.95 -11.59 -0.61
N PHE A 32 16.27 -11.62 -1.74
CA PHE A 32 16.03 -12.83 -2.54
C PHE A 32 17.15 -13.09 -3.56
N PRO A 33 17.51 -14.36 -3.81
CA PRO A 33 18.46 -14.71 -4.87
C PRO A 33 17.93 -14.39 -6.28
N THR A 34 16.62 -14.43 -6.50
CA THR A 34 16.04 -14.27 -7.83
C THR A 34 14.91 -13.24 -7.85
N ILE A 35 14.70 -12.60 -9.01
CA ILE A 35 13.56 -11.69 -9.22
C ILE A 35 12.22 -12.42 -9.04
N ALA A 36 12.14 -13.70 -9.43
CA ALA A 36 10.92 -14.48 -9.36
C ALA A 36 10.47 -14.74 -7.91
N GLU A 37 11.41 -14.96 -7.00
CA GLU A 37 11.12 -15.09 -5.57
C GLU A 37 10.67 -13.75 -4.97
N ALA A 38 11.39 -12.66 -5.28
CA ALA A 38 11.01 -11.33 -4.82
C ALA A 38 9.62 -10.90 -5.32
N LEU A 39 9.27 -11.23 -6.57
CA LEU A 39 7.95 -10.95 -7.13
C LEU A 39 6.85 -11.74 -6.43
N ARG A 40 7.07 -13.05 -6.23
CA ARG A 40 6.07 -13.93 -5.61
C ARG A 40 5.76 -13.50 -4.17
N GLU A 41 6.79 -13.17 -3.40
CA GLU A 41 6.58 -12.69 -2.04
C GLU A 41 5.97 -11.28 -2.02
N GLY A 42 6.47 -10.38 -2.87
CA GLY A 42 5.95 -9.03 -3.00
C GLY A 42 4.48 -8.98 -3.42
N GLU A 43 4.05 -9.88 -4.32
CA GLU A 43 2.65 -10.06 -4.72
C GLU A 43 1.78 -10.53 -3.54
N ALA A 44 2.21 -11.56 -2.83
CA ALA A 44 1.49 -12.06 -1.65
C ALA A 44 1.34 -10.96 -0.58
N ARG A 45 2.39 -10.15 -0.39
CA ARG A 45 2.35 -9.04 0.56
C ARG A 45 1.49 -7.87 0.07
N LEU A 46 1.51 -7.55 -1.22
CA LEU A 46 0.66 -6.53 -1.83
C LEU A 46 -0.81 -6.81 -1.59
N HIS A 47 -1.25 -8.07 -1.74
CA HIS A 47 -2.62 -8.47 -1.44
C HIS A 47 -3.00 -8.19 0.02
N THR A 48 -2.09 -8.45 0.96
CA THR A 48 -2.31 -8.18 2.39
C THR A 48 -2.39 -6.68 2.66
N VAL A 49 -1.49 -5.88 2.10
CA VAL A 49 -1.48 -4.41 2.25
C VAL A 49 -2.75 -3.81 1.67
N TRP A 50 -3.19 -4.28 0.49
CA TRP A 50 -4.43 -3.83 -0.14
C TRP A 50 -5.67 -4.12 0.70
N ALA A 51 -5.72 -5.28 1.37
CA ALA A 51 -6.86 -5.68 2.20
C ALA A 51 -6.90 -4.97 3.56
N THR A 52 -5.74 -4.63 4.13
CA THR A 52 -5.62 -4.12 5.51
C THR A 52 -5.50 -2.61 5.60
N LYS A 53 -4.99 -1.91 4.58
CA LYS A 53 -5.01 -0.45 4.60
C LYS A 53 -6.46 0.01 4.46
N PRO A 54 -7.04 0.71 5.47
CA PRO A 54 -8.34 1.31 5.31
C PRO A 54 -8.22 2.25 4.12
N MET A 55 -8.96 1.98 3.06
CA MET A 55 -9.15 2.96 2.01
C MET A 55 -9.75 4.17 2.72
N GLU A 56 -8.94 5.20 2.98
CA GLU A 56 -9.45 6.52 3.29
C GLU A 56 -10.22 6.96 2.05
N ASN A 57 -11.47 6.51 1.96
CA ASN A 57 -12.34 6.80 0.85
C ASN A 57 -12.59 8.31 0.93
N PRO A 58 -12.08 9.12 -0.01
CA PRO A 58 -12.16 10.58 0.09
C PRO A 58 -13.61 11.08 0.17
N LEU A 59 -14.55 10.22 -0.19
CA LEU A 59 -15.99 10.46 -0.18
C LEU A 59 -16.64 10.33 1.21
N ARG A 60 -16.02 9.63 2.18
CA ARG A 60 -16.58 9.50 3.55
C ARG A 60 -16.36 10.73 4.43
N SER A 61 -15.40 11.59 4.09
CA SER A 61 -15.11 12.81 4.88
C SER A 61 -16.17 13.92 4.69
N ARG A 62 -16.96 13.87 3.61
CA ARG A 62 -17.84 14.99 3.22
C ARG A 62 -19.30 14.90 3.66
N VAL A 63 -19.70 13.87 4.41
CA VAL A 63 -21.09 13.71 4.90
C VAL A 63 -21.12 13.73 6.44
N GLY A 64 -20.55 14.80 7.01
CA GLY A 64 -20.60 15.12 8.43
C GLY A 64 -21.55 16.28 8.73
N GLY A 65 -22.85 16.04 8.55
CA GLY A 65 -23.98 16.73 9.18
C GLY A 65 -23.88 18.25 9.43
N ARG A 66 -24.35 19.05 8.48
CA ARG A 66 -24.86 20.41 8.75
C ARG A 66 -26.13 20.28 9.60
N ARG A 67 -25.98 20.09 10.92
CA ARG A 67 -27.08 20.19 11.87
C ARG A 67 -27.56 21.64 11.88
N HIS A 68 -28.67 21.90 11.19
CA HIS A 68 -29.41 23.13 11.34
C HIS A 68 -29.91 23.23 12.78
N ARG A 69 -29.34 24.19 13.50
CA ARG A 69 -29.79 24.67 14.81
C ARG A 69 -31.22 25.22 14.65
N ARG A 70 -32.24 24.49 15.13
CA ARG A 70 -33.56 25.08 15.39
C ARG A 70 -33.52 25.68 16.79
N ALA A 71 -33.61 27.01 16.84
CA ALA A 71 -34.00 27.72 18.04
C ALA A 71 -35.52 27.63 18.19
N SER A 72 -35.99 27.27 19.38
CA SER A 72 -37.33 27.53 19.89
C SER A 72 -37.21 27.64 21.40
#